data_AF-A0A3B0WJN8-F1
#
_entry.id   AF-A0A3B0WJN8-F1
#
_cell.length_a   1.000
_cell.length_b   1.000
_cell.length_c   1.000
_cell.angle_alpha   90.00
_cell.angle_beta   90.00
_cell.angle_gamma   90.00
#
_symmetry.space_group_name_H-M   'P 1'
#
loop_
_entity.id
_entity.type
_entity.pdbx_description
1 polymer ?
#
loop_
_entity_poly.entity_id
_entity_poly.type
_entity_poly.pdbx_seq_one_letter_code
_entity_poly.pdbx_strand_id
1 'polypeptide(L)'
;MQFNAHQFKNVAKPIAKQIVQLKENVIKKTLTNISKDITLHAPEYLQTHYATNLLILENEIDRLSALKAVNPQVRDEEIEFFQSQLNSFKLALNHSINRIDAIRLIITT
;
A
#
# COMPACT_ATOMS: atom_id res chain seq x y z
N MET A 1 -20.39 11.13 10.37
CA MET A 1 -20.56 12.39 9.59
C MET A 1 -20.55 12.03 8.11
N GLN A 2 -21.70 12.11 7.42
CA GLN A 2 -21.76 11.89 5.97
C GLN A 2 -21.44 13.21 5.27
N PHE A 3 -20.28 13.28 4.61
CA PHE A 3 -19.92 14.42 3.77
C PHE A 3 -20.62 14.28 2.41
N ASN A 4 -21.80 14.88 2.28
CA ASN A 4 -22.52 14.94 1.00
C ASN A 4 -21.69 15.75 -0.01
N ALA A 5 -21.22 15.11 -1.06
CA ALA A 5 -20.30 15.67 -2.06
C ALA A 5 -20.89 16.80 -2.95
N HIS A 6 -22.15 17.20 -2.75
CA HIS A 6 -22.90 17.97 -3.73
C HIS A 6 -22.85 19.50 -3.59
N GLN A 7 -22.23 20.09 -2.55
CA GLN A 7 -22.17 21.56 -2.44
C GLN A 7 -20.90 22.10 -1.75
N PHE A 8 -19.71 21.73 -2.21
CA PHE A 8 -18.51 22.50 -1.86
C PHE A 8 -18.38 23.70 -2.79
N LYS A 9 -18.30 24.92 -2.22
CA LYS A 9 -18.00 26.14 -2.98
C LYS A 9 -16.50 26.43 -2.89
N ASN A 10 -15.89 26.76 -4.04
CA ASN A 10 -14.50 27.19 -4.06
C ASN A 10 -14.34 28.51 -3.29
N VAL A 11 -13.29 28.58 -2.48
CA VAL A 11 -12.93 29.82 -1.77
C VAL A 11 -12.09 30.70 -2.69
N ALA A 12 -12.25 32.03 -2.58
CA ALA A 12 -11.42 32.97 -3.31
C ALA A 12 -9.92 32.76 -2.99
N LYS A 13 -9.06 32.79 -4.03
CA LYS A 13 -7.62 32.51 -3.90
C LYS A 13 -6.91 33.26 -2.75
N PRO A 14 -7.17 34.56 -2.52
CA PRO A 14 -6.51 35.30 -1.43
C PRO A 14 -6.85 34.73 -0.04
N ILE A 15 -8.13 34.43 0.18
CA ILE A 15 -8.63 33.86 1.44
C ILE A 15 -8.07 32.45 1.65
N ALA A 16 -8.09 31.62 0.59
CA ALA A 16 -7.52 30.28 0.65
C ALA A 16 -6.03 30.31 1.03
N LYS A 17 -5.24 31.21 0.43
CA LYS A 17 -3.82 31.37 0.77
C LYS A 17 -3.61 31.76 2.23
N GLN A 18 -4.39 32.72 2.73
CA GLN A 18 -4.29 33.18 4.11
C GLN A 18 -4.64 32.06 5.12
N ILE A 19 -5.68 31.27 4.84
CA ILE A 19 -6.06 30.13 5.70
C ILE A 19 -4.96 29.07 5.72
N VAL A 20 -4.38 28.75 4.55
CA VAL A 20 -3.27 27.77 4.46
C VAL A 20 -2.07 28.26 5.26
N GLN A 21 -1.69 29.52 5.14
CA GLN A 21 -0.58 30.10 5.91
C GLN A 21 -0.85 30.07 7.41
N LEU A 22 -2.06 30.45 7.83
CA LEU A 22 -2.44 30.50 9.25
C LEU A 22 -2.51 29.11 9.89
N LYS A 23 -2.85 28.07 9.12
CA LYS A 23 -2.95 26.68 9.59
C LYS A 23 -1.78 25.80 9.16
N GLU A 24 -0.72 26.37 8.61
CA GLU A 24 0.40 25.63 8.02
C GLU A 24 0.99 24.57 8.97
N ASN A 25 1.24 24.97 10.22
CA ASN A 25 1.79 24.06 11.24
C ASN A 25 0.87 22.87 11.52
N VAL A 26 -0.44 23.11 11.58
CA VAL A 26 -1.43 22.06 11.80
C VAL A 26 -1.47 21.13 10.59
N ILE A 27 -1.49 21.67 9.37
CA ILE A 27 -1.48 20.90 8.13
C ILE A 27 -0.24 20.01 8.07
N LYS A 28 0.97 20.57 8.29
CA LYS A 28 2.23 19.81 8.31
C LYS A 28 2.23 18.69 9.34
N LYS A 29 1.72 18.96 10.56
CA LYS A 29 1.61 17.96 11.62
C LYS A 29 0.66 16.83 11.23
N THR A 30 -0.52 17.18 10.69
CA THR A 30 -1.50 16.19 10.23
C THR A 30 -0.95 15.34 9.10
N LEU A 31 -0.27 15.93 8.10
CA LEU A 31 0.35 15.18 7.02
C LEU A 31 1.44 14.22 7.54
N THR A 32 2.25 14.67 8.48
CA THR A 32 3.26 13.81 9.11
C THR A 32 2.62 12.63 9.83
N ASN A 33 1.52 12.86 10.55
CA ASN A 33 0.79 11.80 11.23
C ASN A 33 0.18 10.81 10.24
N ILE A 34 -0.45 11.30 9.18
CA ILE A 34 -1.01 10.46 8.10
C ILE A 34 0.10 9.63 7.45
N SER A 35 1.24 10.23 7.10
CA SER A 35 2.35 9.48 6.50
C SER A 35 2.91 8.40 7.43
N LYS A 36 2.95 8.66 8.75
CA LYS A 36 3.35 7.65 9.75
C LYS A 36 2.33 6.51 9.83
N ASP A 37 1.05 6.86 9.88
CA ASP A 37 -0.06 5.91 9.95
C ASP A 37 -0.10 5.00 8.70
N ILE A 38 0.04 5.59 7.51
CA ILE A 38 0.16 4.84 6.25
C ILE A 38 1.37 3.93 6.28
N THR A 39 2.53 4.41 6.73
CA THR A 39 3.74 3.57 6.81
C THR A 39 3.55 2.39 7.78
N LEU A 40 2.80 2.59 8.87
CA LEU A 40 2.52 1.55 9.86
C LEU A 40 1.57 0.48 9.30
N HIS A 41 0.52 0.87 8.59
CA HIS A 41 -0.55 -0.04 8.15
C HIS A 41 -0.38 -0.56 6.72
N ALA A 42 0.45 0.05 5.89
CA ALA A 42 0.65 -0.36 4.50
C ALA A 42 1.09 -1.83 4.35
N PRO A 43 2.04 -2.36 5.16
CA PRO A 43 2.44 -3.77 5.03
C PRO A 43 1.27 -4.73 5.28
N GLU A 44 0.46 -4.50 6.31
CA GLU A 44 -0.70 -5.33 6.65
C GLU A 44 -1.78 -5.28 5.57
N TYR A 45 -2.09 -4.08 5.07
CA TYR A 45 -3.04 -3.89 3.98
C TYR A 45 -2.59 -4.62 2.71
N LEU A 46 -1.31 -4.46 2.33
CA LEU A 46 -0.75 -5.09 1.14
C LEU A 46 -0.68 -6.61 1.27
N GLN A 47 -0.27 -7.14 2.43
CA GLN A 47 -0.28 -8.57 2.69
C GLN A 47 -1.69 -9.15 2.58
N THR A 48 -2.70 -8.48 3.15
CA THR A 48 -4.09 -8.92 3.07
C THR A 48 -4.61 -8.88 1.64
N HIS A 49 -4.33 -7.81 0.90
CA HIS A 49 -4.77 -7.65 -0.49
C HIS A 49 -4.15 -8.67 -1.44
N TYR A 50 -2.90 -9.08 -1.18
CA TYR A 50 -2.16 -10.04 -2.01
C TYR A 50 -2.08 -11.46 -1.41
N ALA A 51 -2.78 -11.73 -0.31
CA ALA A 51 -2.74 -13.01 0.40
C ALA A 51 -3.04 -14.21 -0.53
N THR A 52 -4.03 -14.07 -1.41
CA THR A 52 -4.38 -15.10 -2.40
C THR A 52 -3.23 -15.40 -3.36
N ASN A 53 -2.51 -14.37 -3.83
CA ASN A 53 -1.39 -14.56 -4.74
C ASN A 53 -0.21 -15.24 -4.05
N LEU A 54 0.06 -14.87 -2.80
CA LEU A 54 1.07 -15.54 -1.98
C LEU A 54 0.71 -17.02 -1.78
N LEU A 55 -0.55 -17.31 -1.48
CA LEU A 55 -1.04 -18.69 -1.31
C LEU A 55 -0.92 -19.51 -2.59
N ILE A 56 -1.18 -18.93 -3.76
CA ILE A 56 -1.00 -19.61 -5.06
C ILE A 56 0.47 -19.98 -5.27
N LEU A 57 1.39 -19.05 -5.01
CA LEU A 57 2.83 -19.29 -5.15
C LEU A 57 3.32 -20.36 -4.17
N GLU A 58 2.86 -20.31 -2.91
CA GLU A 58 3.21 -21.31 -1.88
C GLU A 58 2.70 -22.71 -2.27
N ASN A 59 1.45 -22.82 -2.73
CA ASN A 59 0.89 -24.08 -3.20
C ASN A 59 1.63 -24.65 -4.42
N GLU A 60 2.08 -23.80 -5.35
CA GLU A 60 2.82 -24.28 -6.53
C GLU A 60 4.22 -24.77 -6.15
N ILE A 61 4.89 -24.12 -5.19
CA ILE A 61 6.16 -24.61 -4.62
C ILE A 61 5.95 -25.98 -3.97
N ASP A 62 4.89 -26.15 -3.18
CA ASP A 62 4.57 -27.43 -2.52
C ASP A 62 4.27 -28.53 -3.55
N ARG A 63 3.50 -28.20 -4.59
CA ARG A 63 3.17 -29.12 -5.68
C ARG A 63 4.42 -29.57 -6.43
N LEU A 64 5.30 -28.65 -6.81
CA LEU A 64 6.54 -28.98 -7.53
C LEU A 64 7.49 -29.79 -6.65
N SER A 65 7.59 -29.46 -5.36
CA SER A 65 8.39 -30.20 -4.39
C SER A 65 7.87 -31.64 -4.21
N ALA A 66 6.55 -31.82 -4.14
CA ALA A 66 5.92 -33.13 -4.08
C ALA A 66 6.10 -33.92 -5.38
N LEU A 67 5.97 -33.27 -6.54
CA LEU A 67 6.21 -33.89 -7.84
C LEU A 67 7.66 -34.34 -7.98
N LYS A 68 8.63 -33.57 -7.49
CA LYS A 68 10.04 -33.95 -7.51
C LYS A 68 10.32 -35.21 -6.68
N ALA A 69 9.62 -35.38 -5.56
CA ALA A 69 9.77 -36.57 -4.71
C ALA A 69 9.34 -37.88 -5.42
N VAL A 70 8.41 -37.79 -6.37
CA VAL A 70 7.91 -38.95 -7.14
C VAL A 70 8.44 -39.00 -8.58
N ASN A 71 8.93 -37.87 -9.12
CA ASN A 71 9.45 -37.74 -10.47
C ASN A 71 10.76 -36.93 -10.48
N PRO A 72 11.93 -37.59 -10.58
CA PRO A 72 13.24 -36.92 -10.61
C PRO A 72 13.48 -36.08 -11.88
N GLN A 73 12.55 -36.06 -12.85
CA GLN A 73 12.61 -35.16 -14.01
C GLN A 73 12.20 -33.72 -13.69
N VAL A 74 11.58 -33.48 -12.52
CA VAL A 74 11.33 -32.11 -12.05
C VAL A 74 12.65 -31.48 -11.69
N ARG A 75 12.96 -30.36 -12.32
CA ARG A 75 14.26 -29.70 -12.19
C ARG A 75 14.24 -28.71 -11.04
N ASP A 76 15.35 -28.65 -10.31
CA ASP A 76 15.50 -27.84 -9.10
C ASP A 76 15.32 -26.36 -9.39
N GLU A 77 15.73 -25.94 -10.59
CA GLU A 77 15.59 -24.59 -11.12
C GLU A 77 14.13 -24.08 -11.14
N GLU A 78 13.15 -24.98 -11.34
CA GLU A 78 11.73 -24.60 -11.35
C GLU A 78 11.24 -24.26 -9.94
N ILE A 79 11.66 -25.03 -8.93
CA ILE A 79 11.32 -24.76 -7.52
C ILE A 79 12.02 -23.49 -7.04
N GLU A 80 13.32 -23.33 -7.36
CA GLU A 80 14.10 -22.15 -7.01
C GLU A 80 13.53 -20.87 -7.63
N PHE A 81 13.03 -20.95 -8.86
CA PHE A 81 12.37 -19.82 -9.53
C PHE A 81 11.16 -19.31 -8.73
N PHE A 82 10.24 -20.21 -8.35
CA PHE A 82 9.05 -19.82 -7.59
C PHE A 82 9.41 -19.36 -6.17
N GLN A 83 10.39 -19.97 -5.51
CA GLN A 83 10.88 -19.51 -4.21
C GLN A 83 11.49 -18.10 -4.28
N SER A 84 12.30 -17.83 -5.30
CA SER A 84 12.87 -16.50 -5.56
C SER A 84 11.79 -15.46 -5.83
N GLN A 85 10.77 -15.83 -6.62
CA GLN A 85 9.63 -14.96 -6.90
C GLN A 85 8.82 -14.66 -5.63
N LEU A 86 8.53 -15.66 -4.81
CA LEU A 86 7.86 -15.51 -3.51
C LEU A 86 8.64 -14.56 -2.60
N ASN A 87 9.95 -14.75 -2.47
CA ASN A 87 10.81 -13.92 -1.63
C ASN A 87 10.86 -12.47 -2.14
N SER A 88 11.02 -12.28 -3.44
CA SER A 88 11.00 -10.95 -4.07
C SER A 88 9.67 -10.24 -3.82
N PHE A 89 8.56 -10.97 -3.90
CA PHE A 89 7.23 -10.44 -3.64
C PHE A 89 7.08 -10.03 -2.16
N LYS A 90 7.47 -10.92 -1.22
CA LYS A 90 7.44 -10.62 0.23
C LYS A 90 8.29 -9.40 0.58
N LEU A 91 9.48 -9.26 -0.03
CA LEU A 91 10.34 -8.09 0.15
C LEU A 91 9.67 -6.80 -0.36
N ALA A 92 9.05 -6.84 -1.54
CA ALA A 92 8.35 -5.70 -2.11
C ALA A 92 7.16 -5.25 -1.26
N LEU A 93 6.38 -6.19 -0.72
CA LEU A 93 5.25 -5.88 0.16
C LEU A 93 5.70 -5.23 1.48
N ASN A 94 6.83 -5.66 2.03
CA ASN A 94 7.36 -5.12 3.28
C ASN A 94 8.01 -3.72 3.12
N HIS A 95 8.48 -3.38 1.92
CA HIS A 95 9.18 -2.11 1.64
C HIS A 95 8.39 -1.20 0.69
N SER A 96 7.06 -1.16 0.82
CA SER A 96 6.23 -0.28 0.01
C SER A 96 6.58 1.19 0.23
N ILE A 97 6.89 1.90 -0.85
CA ILE A 97 7.08 3.35 -0.84
C ILE A 97 5.72 4.02 -0.94
N ASN A 98 5.26 4.62 0.16
CA ASN A 98 4.00 5.33 0.20
C ASN A 98 4.20 6.83 -0.05
N ARG A 99 3.59 7.37 -1.11
CA ARG A 99 3.59 8.81 -1.42
C ARG A 99 2.16 9.36 -1.40
N ILE A 100 1.97 10.49 -0.71
CA ILE A 100 0.71 11.24 -0.79
C ILE A 100 0.70 12.00 -2.13
N ASP A 101 -0.24 11.67 -3.02
CA ASP A 101 -0.30 12.25 -4.36
C ASP A 101 -1.09 13.56 -4.40
N ALA A 102 -2.17 13.66 -3.63
CA ALA A 102 -3.03 14.85 -3.59
C ALA A 102 -3.64 15.08 -2.21
N ILE A 103 -3.88 16.35 -1.88
CA ILE A 103 -4.55 16.78 -0.65
C ILE A 103 -5.60 17.83 -1.01
N ARG A 104 -6.80 17.70 -0.44
CA ARG A 104 -7.89 18.69 -0.53
C ARG A 104 -8.21 19.22 0.86
N LEU A 105 -8.13 20.54 1.04
CA LEU A 105 -8.55 21.21 2.26
C LEU A 105 -10.03 21.56 2.19
N ILE A 106 -10.79 21.16 3.20
CA ILE A 106 -12.21 21.48 3.36
C ILE A 106 -12.33 22.39 4.58
N ILE A 107 -13.05 23.49 4.42
CA ILE A 107 -13.28 24.48 5.48
C ILE A 107 -14.77 24.50 5.76
N THR A 108 -15.12 24.25 7.02
CA THR A 108 -16.47 24.42 7.54
C THR A 108 -16.52 25.72 8.33
N THR A 109 -17.41 26.62 7.93
CA THR A 109 -17.70 27.88 8.62
C THR A 109 -18.97 27.76 9.43
#